data_AF-A0A935V9L4-F1
#
_entry.id   AF-A0A935V9L4-F1
#
_cell.length_a   1.000
_cell.length_b   1.000
_cell.length_c   1.000
_cell.angle_alpha   90.00
_cell.angle_beta   90.00
_cell.angle_gamma   90.00
#
_symmetry.space_group_name_H-M   'P 1'
#
loop_
_entity.id
_entity.type
_entity.pdbx_description
1 polymer ?
#
loop_
_entity_poly.entity_id
_entity_poly.type
_entity_poly.pdbx_seq_one_letter_code
_entity_poly.pdbx_strand_id
1 'polypeptide(L)'
;MLAAAALLVGGCGGGGTSPDPGEPPTILFTPAIQGQQLAIGQNLGFSAGVSPEGALSVTWRRGGAIVGTVRDHTYTASQVGRDTLRVHAEAGESVRDYFWVIDVAAEPRTEPPAVPSFSLFPGDDPVEVSLSWTRVSVSTYPIVEYIVAVSYTGVVTVANWDQATMLGTIAHVPGQVGYNASYDRINGGLVPGADAWFAIRARDDRGQLSSTVSTRFTTITTEWWIDGRVFDVTGQPLLGVIVSTSNPLRNDNTDGDGIFRLGPYRSIDSVTVYTTTIDYYDFTTARLRSSVDLDLDLVLPYRFGIADECTGYDADFLTFFREMTNTETSEADTSASRLWKWDHWPVSVHLPDSTLANGRQLDDLARAMLDLWNQSLGEVLLVEVATEAAADVHFEWVTNSSGGYGVAVLEQPAGGVMGDVIPQRVRVEVETGLFTPQFFQEVTLHELGHVLGWWTIPSSATRPAT
;
A
#
# COMPACT_ATOMS: atom_id res chain seq x y z
N MET A 1 47.67 -105.99 62.10
CA MET A 1 48.78 -105.73 61.15
C MET A 1 49.41 -104.41 61.56
N LEU A 2 50.75 -104.40 61.54
CA LEU A 2 51.72 -103.39 61.98
C LEU A 2 51.37 -101.92 61.67
N ALA A 3 51.85 -100.89 62.38
CA ALA A 3 52.63 -100.78 63.62
C ALA A 3 52.62 -99.32 64.09
N ALA A 4 52.91 -99.16 65.38
CA ALA A 4 53.17 -97.93 66.14
C ALA A 4 54.24 -97.00 65.54
N ALA A 5 54.17 -95.70 65.87
CA ALA A 5 55.08 -95.09 66.84
C ALA A 5 54.77 -93.59 67.05
N ALA A 6 54.61 -93.23 68.33
CA ALA A 6 54.60 -91.87 68.84
C ALA A 6 56.03 -91.33 69.00
N LEU A 7 56.20 -90.00 69.07
CA LEU A 7 56.91 -89.35 70.18
C LEU A 7 56.71 -87.82 70.19
N LEU A 8 56.53 -87.33 71.42
CA LEU A 8 56.31 -85.94 71.84
C LEU A 8 57.64 -85.19 72.11
N VAL A 9 57.55 -83.85 72.12
CA VAL A 9 57.81 -82.91 73.25
C VAL A 9 58.63 -81.66 72.85
N GLY A 10 58.07 -80.49 73.20
CA GLY A 10 58.78 -79.28 73.66
C GLY A 10 58.79 -78.12 72.66
N GLY A 11 58.43 -76.87 72.96
CA GLY A 11 58.11 -76.18 74.22
C GLY A 11 58.50 -74.69 74.09
N CYS A 12 57.71 -73.81 74.75
CA CYS A 12 57.97 -72.40 75.10
C CYS A 12 57.67 -71.25 74.10
N GLY A 13 56.63 -70.46 74.42
CA GLY A 13 56.81 -69.07 74.87
C GLY A 13 56.43 -67.92 73.91
N GLY A 14 55.47 -67.10 74.32
CA GLY A 14 55.15 -65.77 73.73
C GLY A 14 53.65 -65.70 73.41
N GLY A 15 52.79 -65.05 74.20
CA GLY A 15 52.88 -63.63 74.52
C GLY A 15 52.27 -62.81 73.39
N GLY A 16 50.98 -63.00 73.10
CA GLY A 16 50.25 -62.25 72.08
C GLY A 16 48.78 -62.16 72.46
N THR A 17 48.38 -61.01 72.99
CA THR A 17 46.97 -60.60 73.05
C THR A 17 46.39 -60.67 71.64
N SER A 18 45.41 -61.53 71.42
CA SER A 18 44.63 -61.54 70.18
C SER A 18 44.06 -60.13 70.00
N PRO A 19 44.38 -59.40 68.91
CA PRO A 19 43.68 -58.15 68.64
C PRO A 19 42.22 -58.49 68.37
N ASP A 20 41.33 -57.80 69.08
CA ASP A 20 39.91 -57.75 68.78
C ASP A 20 39.77 -57.46 67.28
N PRO A 21 39.02 -58.26 66.48
CA PRO A 21 38.80 -57.92 65.09
C PRO A 21 38.08 -56.58 65.05
N GLY A 22 38.82 -55.53 64.68
CA GLY A 22 38.30 -54.17 64.61
C GLY A 22 36.99 -54.14 63.83
N GLU A 23 36.09 -53.24 64.23
CA GLU A 23 34.78 -53.07 63.61
C GLU A 23 34.88 -53.04 62.08
N PRO A 24 34.05 -53.79 61.34
CA PRO A 24 34.18 -53.91 59.89
C PRO A 24 34.07 -52.54 59.21
N PRO A 25 34.92 -52.27 58.19
CA PRO A 25 34.95 -50.97 57.53
C PRO A 25 33.60 -50.66 56.86
N THR A 26 33.07 -49.47 57.13
CA THR A 26 31.83 -48.95 56.55
C THR A 26 32.14 -47.96 55.43
N ILE A 27 31.64 -48.22 54.22
CA ILE A 27 31.81 -47.34 53.06
C ILE A 27 30.71 -46.29 53.02
N LEU A 28 31.09 -45.02 52.91
CA LEU A 28 30.21 -43.84 52.87
C LEU A 28 30.34 -43.13 51.53
N PHE A 29 29.25 -42.52 51.05
CA PHE A 29 29.23 -41.77 49.80
C PHE A 29 28.67 -40.36 50.01
N THR A 30 29.29 -39.39 49.33
CA THR A 30 28.85 -38.00 49.32
C THR A 30 28.62 -37.54 47.88
N PRO A 31 27.50 -36.88 47.56
CA PRO A 31 26.32 -36.67 48.40
C PRO A 31 25.60 -37.98 48.73
N ALA A 32 25.03 -38.09 49.93
CA ALA A 32 24.28 -39.29 50.33
C ALA A 32 22.86 -39.38 49.71
N ILE A 33 22.41 -38.30 49.06
CA ILE A 33 21.04 -38.13 48.52
C ILE A 33 21.00 -38.44 47.01
N GLN A 34 19.93 -39.08 46.57
CA GLN A 34 19.62 -39.34 45.16
C GLN A 34 18.97 -38.15 44.45
N GLY A 35 19.10 -38.07 43.13
CA GLY A 35 18.38 -37.09 42.30
C GLY A 35 19.02 -35.70 42.32
N GLN A 36 20.28 -35.62 41.90
CA GLN A 36 20.99 -34.34 41.79
C GLN A 36 20.42 -33.54 40.61
N GLN A 37 20.15 -32.25 40.79
CA GLN A 37 19.72 -31.35 39.72
C GLN A 37 20.83 -30.35 39.43
N LEU A 38 21.25 -30.26 38.17
CA LEU A 38 22.31 -29.35 37.72
C LEU A 38 21.86 -28.58 36.47
N ALA A 39 22.37 -27.36 36.29
CA ALA A 39 22.33 -26.68 34.99
C ALA A 39 23.52 -27.11 34.13
N ILE A 40 23.36 -27.10 32.80
CA ILE A 40 24.47 -27.35 31.87
C ILE A 40 25.65 -26.40 32.18
N GLY A 41 26.88 -26.93 32.19
CA GLY A 41 28.11 -26.21 32.55
C GLY A 41 28.47 -26.23 34.05
N GLN A 42 27.56 -26.64 34.94
CA GLN A 42 27.86 -26.75 36.37
C GLN A 42 28.71 -27.98 36.72
N ASN A 43 29.47 -27.85 37.80
CA ASN A 43 30.28 -28.93 38.37
C ASN A 43 29.75 -29.34 39.75
N LEU A 44 29.77 -30.65 40.04
CA LEU A 44 29.44 -31.19 41.37
C LEU A 44 30.47 -32.24 41.80
N GLY A 45 30.92 -32.15 43.05
CA GLY A 45 31.85 -33.11 43.64
C GLY A 45 31.13 -34.32 44.23
N PHE A 46 31.66 -35.51 43.93
CA PHE A 46 31.24 -36.79 44.50
C PHE A 46 32.42 -37.44 45.20
N SER A 47 32.20 -38.13 46.31
CA SER A 47 33.26 -38.83 47.03
C SER A 47 32.82 -40.14 47.65
N ALA A 48 33.78 -41.06 47.78
CA ALA A 48 33.66 -42.30 48.52
C ALA A 48 34.68 -42.33 49.66
N GLY A 49 34.21 -42.58 50.88
CA GLY A 49 35.01 -42.65 52.10
C GLY A 49 34.81 -43.98 52.84
N VAL A 50 35.68 -44.26 53.80
CA VAL A 50 35.60 -45.46 54.65
C VAL A 50 35.83 -45.08 56.11
N SER A 51 35.08 -45.71 57.02
CA SER A 51 35.22 -45.56 58.48
C SER A 51 35.33 -46.92 59.17
N PRO A 52 36.31 -47.16 60.06
CA PRO A 52 37.45 -46.28 60.36
C PRO A 52 38.33 -46.05 59.12
N GLU A 53 39.09 -44.95 59.12
CA GLU A 53 39.91 -44.58 57.96
C GLU A 53 40.92 -45.69 57.62
N GLY A 54 40.95 -46.10 56.36
CA GLY A 54 41.75 -47.21 55.89
C GLY A 54 41.88 -47.23 54.37
N ALA A 55 42.43 -48.32 53.82
CA ALA A 55 42.53 -48.50 52.38
C ALA A 55 41.13 -48.63 51.75
N LEU A 56 40.91 -47.89 50.66
CA LEU A 56 39.65 -47.90 49.91
C LEU A 56 39.99 -47.84 48.42
N SER A 57 39.61 -48.87 47.68
CA SER A 57 39.65 -48.88 46.21
C SER A 57 38.33 -48.34 45.67
N VAL A 58 38.38 -47.48 44.66
CA VAL A 58 37.19 -46.85 44.08
C VAL A 58 37.28 -46.90 42.56
N THR A 59 36.16 -47.17 41.89
CA THR A 59 36.02 -47.06 40.44
C THR A 59 34.73 -46.32 40.10
N TRP A 60 34.86 -45.16 39.46
CA TRP A 60 33.74 -44.34 38.98
C TRP A 60 33.38 -44.71 37.55
N ARG A 61 32.08 -44.81 37.24
CA ARG A 61 31.57 -45.09 35.90
C ARG A 61 30.44 -44.15 35.49
N ARG A 62 30.43 -43.69 34.25
CA ARG A 62 29.36 -42.88 33.63
C ARG A 62 29.03 -43.47 32.26
N GLY A 63 27.76 -43.75 31.99
CA GLY A 63 27.35 -44.41 30.74
C GLY A 63 28.04 -45.76 30.45
N GLY A 64 28.55 -46.44 31.48
CA GLY A 64 29.30 -47.70 31.37
C GLY A 64 30.83 -47.55 31.22
N ALA A 65 31.35 -46.36 30.92
CA ALA A 65 32.79 -46.09 30.84
C ALA A 65 33.38 -45.76 32.22
N ILE A 66 34.62 -46.18 32.50
CA ILE A 66 35.35 -45.77 33.71
C ILE A 66 35.82 -44.33 33.55
N VAL A 67 35.45 -43.47 34.50
CA VAL A 67 35.75 -42.02 34.48
C VAL A 67 36.71 -41.58 35.59
N GLY A 68 37.12 -42.50 36.47
CA GLY A 68 38.12 -42.23 37.51
C GLY A 68 38.27 -43.38 38.49
N THR A 69 39.37 -43.40 39.24
CA THR A 69 39.69 -44.42 40.25
C THR A 69 40.16 -43.84 41.59
N VAL A 70 40.04 -42.53 41.75
CA VAL A 70 40.37 -41.80 42.98
C VAL A 70 39.13 -41.64 43.86
N ARG A 71 39.30 -41.33 45.15
CA ARG A 71 38.18 -41.21 46.10
C ARG A 71 37.19 -40.11 45.76
N ASP A 72 37.67 -39.01 45.18
CA ASP A 72 36.86 -37.86 44.79
C ASP A 72 36.73 -37.78 43.26
N HIS A 73 35.52 -37.52 42.77
CA HIS A 73 35.22 -37.33 41.35
C HIS A 73 34.41 -36.05 41.15
N THR A 74 34.87 -35.18 40.26
CA THR A 74 34.10 -34.00 39.84
C THR A 74 33.31 -34.33 38.58
N TYR A 75 31.99 -34.28 38.69
CA TYR A 75 31.08 -34.37 37.55
C TYR A 75 30.91 -33.01 36.89
N THR A 76 31.05 -32.94 35.57
CA THR A 76 30.72 -31.76 34.75
C THR A 76 29.48 -32.04 33.91
N ALA A 77 28.47 -31.17 34.04
CA ALA A 77 27.20 -31.24 33.32
C ALA A 77 27.36 -30.77 31.87
N SER A 78 27.82 -31.63 30.97
CA SER A 78 28.10 -31.27 29.56
C SER A 78 26.95 -31.49 28.57
N GLN A 79 25.86 -32.14 28.99
CA GLN A 79 24.72 -32.48 28.12
C GLN A 79 23.41 -32.36 28.90
N VAL A 80 22.38 -31.77 28.27
CA VAL A 80 21.01 -31.66 28.83
C VAL A 80 20.33 -33.03 28.81
N GLY A 81 19.63 -33.36 29.90
CA GLY A 81 18.88 -34.61 30.07
C GLY A 81 19.29 -35.37 31.32
N ARG A 82 18.71 -36.56 31.48
CA ARG A 82 19.01 -37.46 32.61
C ARG A 82 20.31 -38.22 32.35
N ASP A 83 21.19 -38.23 33.35
CA ASP A 83 22.45 -38.97 33.36
C ASP A 83 22.61 -39.80 34.64
N THR A 84 23.58 -40.71 34.64
CA THR A 84 23.91 -41.56 35.80
C THR A 84 25.42 -41.63 36.04
N LEU A 85 25.80 -41.42 37.29
CA LEU A 85 27.15 -41.66 37.78
C LEU A 85 27.12 -42.84 38.76
N ARG A 86 28.01 -43.81 38.59
CA ARG A 86 28.12 -44.99 39.45
C ARG A 86 29.49 -45.02 40.12
N VAL A 87 29.55 -45.51 41.33
CA VAL A 87 30.78 -45.78 42.06
C VAL A 87 30.75 -47.20 42.59
N HIS A 88 31.84 -47.91 42.35
CA HIS A 88 32.13 -49.20 42.95
C HIS A 88 33.26 -48.99 43.95
N ALA A 89 33.07 -49.37 45.21
CA ALA A 89 34.03 -49.13 46.26
C ALA A 89 34.28 -50.39 47.10
N GLU A 90 35.55 -50.67 47.40
CA GLU A 90 35.99 -51.87 48.12
C GLU A 90 36.95 -51.50 49.26
N ALA A 91 36.67 -51.98 50.47
CA ALA A 91 37.51 -51.83 51.65
C ALA A 91 37.57 -53.16 52.43
N GLY A 92 38.66 -53.91 52.27
CA GLY A 92 38.76 -55.27 52.81
C GLY A 92 37.72 -56.20 52.16
N GLU A 93 36.88 -56.83 52.98
CA GLU A 93 35.76 -57.67 52.49
C GLU A 93 34.48 -56.86 52.22
N SER A 94 34.43 -55.58 52.61
CA SER A 94 33.28 -54.71 52.36
C SER A 94 33.30 -54.19 50.92
N VAL A 95 32.29 -54.56 50.15
CA VAL A 95 32.07 -54.06 48.77
C VAL A 95 30.74 -53.30 48.73
N ARG A 96 30.74 -52.11 48.14
CA ARG A 96 29.52 -51.31 47.99
C ARG A 96 29.48 -50.60 46.65
N ASP A 97 28.38 -50.82 45.93
CA ASP A 97 28.02 -50.05 44.75
C ASP A 97 27.01 -48.97 45.11
N TYR A 98 27.17 -47.80 44.51
CA TYR A 98 26.22 -46.70 44.61
C TYR A 98 26.10 -46.00 43.27
N PHE A 99 24.93 -45.45 42.97
CA PHE A 99 24.72 -44.67 41.76
C PHE A 99 23.92 -43.43 42.07
N TRP A 100 24.18 -42.34 41.36
CA TRP A 100 23.38 -41.13 41.38
C TRP A 100 22.67 -40.97 40.05
N VAL A 101 21.40 -40.61 40.10
CA VAL A 101 20.69 -40.02 38.96
C VAL A 101 20.90 -38.52 39.00
N ILE A 102 21.35 -37.94 37.89
CA ILE A 102 21.64 -36.53 37.73
C ILE A 102 20.77 -36.01 36.59
N ASP A 103 19.82 -35.12 36.89
CA ASP A 103 18.99 -34.48 35.88
C ASP A 103 19.62 -33.12 35.52
N VAL A 104 20.12 -32.99 34.29
CA VAL A 104 20.74 -31.75 33.79
C VAL A 104 19.72 -30.95 32.99
N ALA A 105 19.41 -29.73 33.45
CA ALA A 105 18.57 -28.79 32.73
C ALA A 105 19.40 -27.91 31.77
N ALA A 106 18.80 -27.48 30.66
CA ALA A 106 19.34 -26.39 29.85
C ALA A 106 19.40 -25.10 30.68
N GLU A 107 20.36 -24.21 30.41
CA GLU A 107 20.25 -22.86 30.95
C GLU A 107 18.97 -22.21 30.42
N PRO A 108 18.15 -21.57 31.28
CA PRO A 108 17.05 -20.76 30.80
C PRO A 108 17.67 -19.64 29.95
N ARG A 109 17.35 -19.59 28.65
CA ARG A 109 17.50 -18.35 27.91
C ARG A 109 16.50 -17.39 28.50
N THR A 110 16.99 -16.42 29.27
CA THR A 110 16.15 -15.49 30.02
C THR A 110 15.59 -14.38 29.13
N GLU A 111 16.26 -14.08 28.02
CA GLU A 111 15.89 -12.96 27.15
C GLU A 111 14.64 -13.28 26.31
N PRO A 112 13.72 -12.32 26.16
CA PRO A 112 12.60 -12.46 25.24
C PRO A 112 13.05 -12.75 23.80
N PRO A 113 12.23 -13.40 22.97
CA PRO A 113 12.47 -13.50 21.53
C PRO A 113 12.16 -12.17 20.82
N ALA A 114 12.47 -12.10 19.51
CA ALA A 114 12.13 -10.95 18.67
C ALA A 114 10.62 -10.69 18.64
N VAL A 115 10.24 -9.42 18.43
CA VAL A 115 8.84 -9.02 18.28
C VAL A 115 8.30 -9.50 16.93
N PRO A 116 7.27 -10.36 16.91
CA PRO A 116 6.74 -10.92 15.67
C PRO A 116 5.90 -9.92 14.85
N SER A 117 5.74 -10.23 13.56
CA SER A 117 4.85 -9.53 12.61
C SER A 117 4.99 -8.01 12.57
N PHE A 118 6.19 -7.49 12.80
CA PHE A 118 6.45 -6.06 12.73
C PHE A 118 6.30 -5.54 11.28
N SER A 119 5.46 -4.53 11.09
CA SER A 119 5.17 -3.86 9.81
C SER A 119 5.16 -2.34 9.97
N LEU A 120 5.41 -1.66 8.86
CA LEU A 120 5.35 -0.20 8.72
C LEU A 120 4.40 0.16 7.58
N PHE A 121 3.70 1.26 7.75
CA PHE A 121 2.85 1.87 6.73
C PHE A 121 3.03 3.39 6.80
N PRO A 122 2.91 4.13 5.68
CA PRO A 122 2.67 5.57 5.76
C PRO A 122 1.45 5.84 6.63
N GLY A 123 1.54 6.82 7.53
CA GLY A 123 0.40 7.31 8.30
C GLY A 123 -0.57 8.11 7.44
N ASP A 124 -1.67 8.58 8.03
CA ASP A 124 -2.72 9.30 7.31
C ASP A 124 -2.26 10.72 6.95
N ASP A 125 -1.42 11.32 7.79
CA ASP A 125 -0.84 12.63 7.54
C ASP A 125 0.58 12.56 6.96
N PRO A 126 1.05 13.62 6.29
CA PRO A 126 2.43 13.71 5.80
C PRO A 126 3.46 13.53 6.90
N VAL A 127 4.58 12.89 6.57
CA VAL A 127 5.70 12.60 7.49
C VAL A 127 5.34 11.58 8.59
N GLU A 128 4.07 11.20 8.72
CA GLU A 128 3.63 10.18 9.68
C GLU A 128 4.00 8.78 9.19
N VAL A 129 4.45 7.95 10.13
CA VAL A 129 4.67 6.51 9.93
C VAL A 129 3.90 5.76 11.01
N SER A 130 3.06 4.83 10.55
CA SER A 130 2.28 3.92 11.39
C SER A 130 2.95 2.56 11.47
N LEU A 131 3.06 2.03 12.68
CA LEU A 131 3.71 0.79 13.01
C LEU A 131 2.66 -0.19 13.53
N SER A 132 2.80 -1.47 13.19
CA SER A 132 2.00 -2.54 13.81
C SER A 132 2.84 -3.77 14.09
N TRP A 133 2.52 -4.47 15.18
CA TRP A 133 3.17 -5.74 15.53
C TRP A 133 2.25 -6.62 16.37
N THR A 134 2.60 -7.90 16.47
CA THR A 134 1.91 -8.84 17.36
C THR A 134 2.70 -9.06 18.64
N ARG A 135 2.00 -9.44 19.71
CA ARG A 135 2.63 -9.66 21.01
C ARG A 135 3.69 -10.77 20.95
N VAL A 136 4.71 -10.64 21.77
CA VAL A 136 5.60 -11.77 22.08
C VAL A 136 4.85 -12.74 23.00
N SER A 137 4.60 -13.97 22.53
CA SER A 137 3.81 -14.98 23.25
C SER A 137 4.63 -16.07 23.94
N VAL A 138 5.93 -16.17 23.62
CA VAL A 138 6.83 -17.26 24.04
C VAL A 138 8.06 -16.71 24.76
N SER A 139 7.84 -15.98 25.85
CA SER A 139 8.89 -15.46 26.74
C SER A 139 8.89 -16.21 28.07
N THR A 140 10.07 -16.48 28.62
CA THR A 140 10.22 -17.11 29.94
C THR A 140 9.68 -16.21 31.06
N TYR A 141 9.90 -14.90 30.94
CA TYR A 141 9.38 -13.89 31.85
C TYR A 141 8.31 -13.04 31.17
N PRO A 142 7.29 -12.56 31.91
CA PRO A 142 6.24 -11.69 31.37
C PRO A 142 6.80 -10.45 30.68
N ILE A 143 6.27 -10.11 29.50
CA ILE A 143 6.59 -8.86 28.81
C ILE A 143 5.87 -7.71 29.50
N VAL A 144 6.59 -6.61 29.75
CA VAL A 144 6.04 -5.41 30.40
C VAL A 144 5.91 -4.23 29.45
N GLU A 145 6.73 -4.16 28.40
CA GLU A 145 6.65 -3.10 27.39
C GLU A 145 7.33 -3.46 26.07
N TYR A 146 7.03 -2.68 25.04
CA TYR A 146 7.70 -2.66 23.75
C TYR A 146 8.38 -1.32 23.56
N ILE A 147 9.61 -1.36 23.08
CA ILE A 147 10.47 -0.19 22.93
C ILE A 147 10.71 0.03 21.45
N VAL A 148 10.34 1.21 20.95
CA VAL A 148 10.44 1.57 19.53
C VAL A 148 11.54 2.61 19.33
N ALA A 149 12.42 2.36 18.37
CA ALA A 149 13.51 3.24 18.02
C ALA A 149 13.61 3.43 16.50
N VAL A 150 14.30 4.48 16.07
CA VAL A 150 14.58 4.78 14.67
C VAL A 150 16.06 5.09 14.45
N SER A 151 16.58 4.73 13.28
CA SER A 151 17.91 5.13 12.81
C SER A 151 17.85 5.62 11.38
N TYR A 152 18.51 6.74 11.11
CA TYR A 152 18.69 7.32 9.77
C TYR A 152 20.03 6.95 9.12
N THR A 153 20.89 6.21 9.84
CA THR A 153 22.26 5.89 9.37
C THR A 153 22.41 4.46 8.88
N GLY A 154 21.38 3.62 9.07
CA GLY A 154 21.38 2.23 8.65
C GLY A 154 20.55 1.34 9.58
N VAL A 155 20.55 0.04 9.28
CA VAL A 155 19.78 -0.97 10.00
C VAL A 155 20.12 -1.01 11.49
N VAL A 156 19.08 -1.09 12.33
CA VAL A 156 19.24 -1.24 13.78
C VAL A 156 19.42 -2.72 14.11
N THR A 157 20.45 -3.00 14.90
CA THR A 157 20.87 -4.32 15.37
C THR A 157 21.03 -4.30 16.89
N VAL A 158 21.30 -5.45 17.50
CA VAL A 158 21.59 -5.50 18.94
C VAL A 158 22.83 -4.68 19.30
N ALA A 159 23.86 -4.67 18.44
CA ALA A 159 25.15 -4.03 18.72
C ALA A 159 25.11 -2.49 18.67
N ASN A 160 24.19 -1.91 17.90
CA ASN A 160 24.05 -0.46 17.74
C ASN A 160 22.69 0.06 18.26
N TRP A 161 21.97 -0.74 19.06
CA TRP A 161 20.67 -0.36 19.62
C TRP A 161 20.73 0.97 20.38
N ASP A 162 21.75 1.16 21.21
CA ASP A 162 21.92 2.36 22.02
C ASP A 162 22.29 3.62 21.20
N GLN A 163 22.60 3.46 19.90
CA GLN A 163 22.84 4.57 18.97
C GLN A 163 21.56 5.01 18.25
N ALA A 164 20.50 4.18 18.26
CA ALA A 164 19.23 4.53 17.65
C ALA A 164 18.48 5.54 18.51
N THR A 165 17.73 6.43 17.86
CA THR A 165 16.88 7.41 18.55
C THR A 165 15.65 6.72 19.09
N MET A 166 15.44 6.78 20.40
CA MET A 166 14.25 6.25 21.04
C MET A 166 13.02 7.09 20.66
N LEU A 167 12.01 6.44 20.08
CA LEU A 167 10.74 7.08 19.75
C LEU A 167 9.74 6.98 20.89
N GLY A 168 9.70 5.84 21.57
CA GLY A 168 8.84 5.67 22.74
C GLY A 168 8.74 4.25 23.25
N THR A 169 7.98 4.11 24.34
CA THR A 169 7.71 2.84 25.01
C THR A 169 6.21 2.61 25.08
N ILE A 170 5.76 1.42 24.68
CA ILE A 170 4.36 1.01 24.68
C ILE A 170 4.19 -0.09 25.72
N ALA A 171 3.43 0.20 26.78
CA ALA A 171 3.17 -0.76 27.85
C ALA A 171 2.45 -2.02 27.32
N HIS A 172 2.85 -3.18 27.81
CA HIS A 172 2.14 -4.43 27.55
C HIS A 172 0.82 -4.44 28.32
N VAL A 173 -0.28 -4.73 27.62
CA VAL A 173 -1.59 -4.91 28.24
C VAL A 173 -1.96 -6.40 28.23
N PRO A 174 -2.29 -6.99 29.39
CA PRO A 174 -2.74 -8.38 29.45
C PRO A 174 -3.92 -8.65 28.51
N GLY A 175 -3.84 -9.76 27.76
CA GLY A 175 -4.89 -10.15 26.80
C GLY A 175 -4.78 -9.48 25.42
N GLN A 176 -4.12 -8.33 25.28
CA GLN A 176 -3.92 -7.68 23.99
C GLN A 176 -2.98 -8.48 23.09
N VAL A 177 -3.40 -8.74 21.84
CA VAL A 177 -2.68 -9.59 20.88
C VAL A 177 -1.91 -8.77 19.84
N GLY A 178 -2.44 -7.63 19.43
CA GLY A 178 -1.85 -6.73 18.44
C GLY A 178 -1.64 -5.34 19.01
N TYR A 179 -0.63 -4.65 18.51
CA TYR A 179 -0.24 -3.31 18.92
C TYR A 179 -0.06 -2.44 17.68
N ASN A 180 -0.26 -1.14 17.88
CA ASN A 180 0.02 -0.11 16.91
C ASN A 180 0.60 1.12 17.60
N ALA A 181 1.37 1.89 16.84
CA ALA A 181 1.86 3.19 17.25
C ALA A 181 2.05 4.03 15.98
N SER A 182 1.83 5.34 16.08
CA SER A 182 2.17 6.29 15.02
C SER A 182 3.19 7.28 15.53
N TYR A 183 4.13 7.64 14.66
CA TYR A 183 5.08 8.72 14.93
C TYR A 183 5.08 9.69 13.76
N ASP A 184 5.22 10.96 14.08
CA ASP A 184 5.24 12.07 13.13
C ASP A 184 6.42 13.01 13.47
N ARG A 185 6.44 14.19 12.85
CA ARG A 185 7.49 15.20 13.12
C ARG A 185 7.51 15.67 14.58
N ILE A 186 6.36 15.79 15.23
CA ILE A 186 6.21 16.33 16.59
C ILE A 186 6.48 15.22 17.63
N ASN A 187 5.85 14.06 17.45
CA ASN A 187 5.84 12.96 18.41
C ASN A 187 7.01 11.98 18.23
N GLY A 188 7.73 12.03 17.10
CA GLY A 188 8.88 11.17 16.82
C GLY A 188 10.11 11.88 16.24
N GLY A 189 10.05 13.21 16.02
CA GLY A 189 11.15 13.94 15.39
C GLY A 189 11.43 13.47 13.96
N LEU A 190 10.43 12.91 13.28
CA LEU A 190 10.62 12.30 11.98
C LEU A 190 11.05 13.32 10.92
N VAL A 191 12.11 12.98 10.17
CA VAL A 191 12.69 13.83 9.14
C VAL A 191 12.02 13.53 7.78
N PRO A 192 11.32 14.50 7.15
CA PRO A 192 10.66 14.31 5.87
C PRO A 192 11.64 13.87 4.76
N GLY A 193 11.25 12.91 3.94
CA GLY A 193 12.04 12.42 2.81
C GLY A 193 13.26 11.57 3.19
N ALA A 194 13.55 11.43 4.48
CA ALA A 194 14.68 10.64 4.94
C ALA A 194 14.37 9.14 4.89
N ASP A 195 15.39 8.37 4.52
CA ASP A 195 15.41 6.93 4.64
C ASP A 195 15.60 6.53 6.11
N ALA A 196 14.69 5.72 6.65
CA ALA A 196 14.62 5.41 8.07
C ALA A 196 14.48 3.91 8.33
N TRP A 197 15.22 3.44 9.33
CA TRP A 197 15.13 2.09 9.87
C TRP A 197 14.44 2.13 11.22
N PHE A 198 13.19 1.72 11.27
CA PHE A 198 12.46 1.54 12.52
C PHE A 198 12.79 0.18 13.12
N ALA A 199 12.77 0.13 14.44
CA ALA A 199 13.17 -1.02 15.20
C ALA A 199 12.34 -1.17 16.46
N ILE A 200 12.06 -2.42 16.84
CA ILE A 200 11.29 -2.72 18.05
C ILE A 200 11.91 -3.89 18.80
N ARG A 201 11.96 -3.77 20.14
CA ARG A 201 12.32 -4.84 21.08
C ARG A 201 11.30 -4.91 22.20
N ALA A 202 11.00 -6.11 22.68
CA ALA A 202 10.21 -6.29 23.90
C ALA A 202 11.13 -6.23 25.12
N ARG A 203 10.61 -5.77 26.26
CA ARG A 203 11.26 -5.85 27.57
C ARG A 203 10.42 -6.70 28.51
N ASP A 204 11.06 -7.61 29.23
CA ASP A 204 10.39 -8.40 30.28
C ASP A 204 10.42 -7.74 31.67
N ASP A 205 9.74 -8.37 32.63
CA ASP A 205 9.69 -7.94 34.03
C ASP A 205 11.03 -8.06 34.78
N ARG A 206 12.06 -8.61 34.14
CA ARG A 206 13.45 -8.66 34.63
C ARG A 206 14.33 -7.59 33.97
N GLY A 207 13.75 -6.74 33.14
CA GLY A 207 14.45 -5.65 32.45
C GLY A 207 15.25 -6.11 31.22
N GLN A 208 15.11 -7.38 30.80
CA GLN A 208 15.84 -7.93 29.67
C GLN A 208 15.14 -7.58 28.37
N LEU A 209 15.93 -7.17 27.37
CA LEU A 209 15.42 -6.87 26.04
C LEU A 209 15.48 -8.09 25.13
N SER A 210 14.58 -8.14 24.13
CA SER A 210 14.57 -9.20 23.12
C SER A 210 15.95 -9.51 22.55
N SER A 211 16.35 -10.78 22.50
CA SER A 211 17.66 -11.25 21.99
C SER A 211 17.97 -10.86 20.53
N THR A 212 16.96 -10.46 19.78
CA THR A 212 17.06 -9.95 18.40
C THR A 212 16.20 -8.72 18.23
N VAL A 213 16.56 -7.87 17.25
CA VAL A 213 15.84 -6.64 16.92
C VAL A 213 14.94 -6.90 15.72
N SER A 214 13.65 -6.59 15.84
CA SER A 214 12.75 -6.57 14.70
C SER A 214 12.86 -5.21 14.03
N THR A 215 13.34 -5.18 12.78
CA THR A 215 13.60 -3.94 12.05
C THR A 215 12.88 -3.89 10.70
N ARG A 216 12.48 -2.70 10.27
CA ARG A 216 11.85 -2.41 8.99
C ARG A 216 12.35 -1.09 8.44
N PHE A 217 12.45 -1.04 7.12
CA PHE A 217 12.86 0.13 6.37
C PHE A 217 11.65 0.83 5.75
N THR A 218 11.65 2.16 5.75
CA THR A 218 10.74 2.97 4.92
C THR A 218 11.42 4.30 4.60
N THR A 219 11.02 4.93 3.50
CA THR A 219 11.29 6.34 3.24
C THR A 219 10.14 7.14 3.84
N ILE A 220 10.44 8.13 4.66
CA ILE A 220 9.43 9.00 5.29
C ILE A 220 8.87 9.93 4.23
N THR A 221 7.54 10.02 4.12
CA THR A 221 6.89 10.87 3.12
C THR A 221 7.23 12.35 3.32
N THR A 222 7.22 13.13 2.24
CA THR A 222 7.32 14.59 2.33
C THR A 222 5.94 15.23 2.18
N GLU A 223 5.82 16.46 2.66
CA GLU A 223 4.66 17.32 2.46
C GLU A 223 4.72 17.97 1.08
N TRP A 224 3.57 18.06 0.42
CA TRP A 224 3.39 18.96 -0.72
C TRP A 224 2.01 19.62 -0.66
N TRP A 225 1.86 20.75 -1.34
CA TRP A 225 0.68 21.60 -1.33
C TRP A 225 0.21 21.86 -2.75
N ILE A 226 -1.07 22.17 -2.91
CA ILE A 226 -1.63 22.70 -4.15
C ILE A 226 -2.04 24.14 -3.85
N ASP A 227 -1.36 25.08 -4.49
CA ASP A 227 -1.68 26.49 -4.47
C ASP A 227 -2.23 26.87 -5.84
N GLY A 228 -3.13 27.86 -5.90
CA GLY A 228 -3.72 28.26 -7.16
C GLY A 228 -4.71 29.40 -7.04
N ARG A 229 -5.31 29.76 -8.17
CA ARG A 229 -6.34 30.79 -8.26
C ARG A 229 -7.55 30.29 -9.03
N VAL A 230 -8.70 30.86 -8.74
CA VAL A 230 -9.92 30.65 -9.51
C VAL A 230 -10.40 32.00 -10.03
N PHE A 231 -10.64 32.07 -11.33
CA PHE A 231 -11.12 33.26 -12.01
C PHE A 231 -12.15 32.92 -13.08
N ASP A 232 -12.94 33.91 -13.49
CA ASP A 232 -13.86 33.78 -14.62
C ASP A 232 -13.14 33.90 -15.98
N VAL A 233 -13.88 33.73 -17.07
CA VAL A 233 -13.36 33.84 -18.45
C VAL A 233 -12.86 35.24 -18.81
N THR A 234 -13.17 36.26 -18.00
CA THR A 234 -12.67 37.63 -18.17
C THR A 234 -11.41 37.92 -17.35
N GLY A 235 -10.97 36.94 -16.55
CA GLY A 235 -9.84 37.05 -15.64
C GLY A 235 -10.16 37.71 -14.30
N GLN A 236 -11.44 37.88 -13.95
CA GLN A 236 -11.81 38.37 -12.62
C GLN A 236 -11.72 37.24 -11.58
N PRO A 237 -11.10 37.47 -10.42
CA PRO A 237 -11.03 36.46 -9.37
C PRO A 237 -12.41 36.13 -8.81
N LEU A 238 -12.63 34.84 -8.51
CA LEU A 238 -13.89 34.36 -7.95
C LEU A 238 -13.74 34.08 -6.45
N LEU A 239 -14.53 34.78 -5.64
CA LEU A 239 -14.60 34.60 -4.18
C LEU A 239 -15.56 33.47 -3.81
N GLY A 240 -15.17 32.63 -2.85
CA GLY A 240 -16.06 31.66 -2.21
C GLY A 240 -16.34 30.40 -3.03
N VAL A 241 -15.65 30.20 -4.16
CA VAL A 241 -15.61 28.90 -4.85
C VAL A 241 -14.95 27.88 -3.94
N ILE A 242 -15.64 26.76 -3.71
CA ILE A 242 -15.10 25.63 -2.95
C ILE A 242 -14.17 24.85 -3.86
N VAL A 243 -12.92 24.67 -3.46
CA VAL A 243 -11.94 23.83 -4.15
C VAL A 243 -11.65 22.62 -3.26
N SER A 244 -11.67 21.42 -3.81
CA SER A 244 -11.66 20.19 -3.00
C SER A 244 -10.95 19.02 -3.67
N THR A 245 -10.54 18.06 -2.84
CA THR A 245 -9.97 16.76 -3.25
C THR A 245 -10.69 15.62 -2.53
N SER A 246 -10.73 14.42 -3.10
CA SER A 246 -11.52 13.30 -2.55
C SER A 246 -10.72 12.32 -1.68
N ASN A 247 -9.41 12.18 -1.88
CA ASN A 247 -8.58 11.27 -1.08
C ASN A 247 -7.08 11.69 -1.08
N PRO A 248 -6.55 12.19 0.05
CA PRO A 248 -7.29 12.55 1.27
C PRO A 248 -8.25 13.71 1.01
N LEU A 249 -9.38 13.75 1.73
CA LEU A 249 -10.34 14.85 1.63
C LEU A 249 -9.74 16.11 2.25
N ARG A 250 -9.50 17.10 1.40
CA ARG A 250 -9.12 18.47 1.78
C ARG A 250 -9.95 19.43 0.96
N ASN A 251 -10.42 20.50 1.59
CA ASN A 251 -11.18 21.55 0.96
C ASN A 251 -10.73 22.93 1.47
N ASP A 252 -10.85 23.91 0.60
CA ASP A 252 -10.62 25.32 0.91
C ASP A 252 -11.58 26.17 0.08
N ASN A 253 -11.85 27.39 0.55
CA ASN A 253 -12.63 28.35 -0.20
C ASN A 253 -11.70 29.44 -0.71
N THR A 254 -11.88 29.79 -1.98
CA THR A 254 -11.16 30.91 -2.59
C THR A 254 -11.44 32.23 -1.86
N ASP A 255 -10.40 33.04 -1.68
CA ASP A 255 -10.48 34.36 -1.06
C ASP A 255 -10.90 35.48 -2.04
N GLY A 256 -10.78 36.74 -1.64
CA GLY A 256 -11.17 37.89 -2.47
C GLY A 256 -10.31 38.08 -3.73
N ASP A 257 -9.12 37.50 -3.75
CA ASP A 257 -8.21 37.47 -4.90
C ASP A 257 -8.32 36.14 -5.67
N GLY A 258 -9.31 35.30 -5.31
CA GLY A 258 -9.56 34.00 -5.92
C GLY A 258 -8.54 32.94 -5.51
N ILE A 259 -7.69 33.19 -4.50
CA ILE A 259 -6.59 32.30 -4.11
C ILE A 259 -7.14 31.18 -3.23
N PHE A 260 -6.65 29.96 -3.45
CA PHE A 260 -6.90 28.82 -2.57
C PHE A 260 -5.61 28.07 -2.26
N ARG A 261 -5.61 27.32 -1.16
CA ARG A 261 -4.52 26.42 -0.80
C ARG A 261 -5.02 25.11 -0.22
N LEU A 262 -4.66 24.00 -0.86
CA LEU A 262 -4.98 22.67 -0.38
C LEU A 262 -3.73 21.92 0.10
N GLY A 263 -3.87 21.22 1.23
CA GLY A 263 -2.82 20.36 1.77
C GLY A 263 -2.71 20.44 3.30
N PRO A 264 -1.62 19.90 3.86
CA PRO A 264 -0.56 19.20 3.14
C PRO A 264 -1.00 17.79 2.71
N TYR A 265 -0.36 17.27 1.65
CA TYR A 265 -0.51 15.91 1.12
C TYR A 265 0.80 15.12 1.26
N ARG A 266 0.72 13.78 1.28
CA ARG A 266 1.92 12.93 1.28
C ARG A 266 2.51 12.89 -0.12
N SER A 267 3.82 12.82 -0.25
CA SER A 267 4.49 12.72 -1.55
C SER A 267 4.09 11.53 -2.42
N ILE A 268 3.50 10.50 -1.81
CA ILE A 268 2.96 9.31 -2.47
C ILE A 268 1.50 9.48 -2.91
N ASP A 269 0.81 10.51 -2.42
CA ASP A 269 -0.59 10.75 -2.75
C ASP A 269 -0.71 11.23 -4.20
N SER A 270 -1.85 10.91 -4.79
CA SER A 270 -2.21 11.40 -6.10
C SER A 270 -3.69 11.79 -6.08
N VAL A 271 -3.94 13.07 -6.32
CA VAL A 271 -5.19 13.75 -5.98
C VAL A 271 -5.84 14.35 -7.21
N THR A 272 -7.17 14.40 -7.21
CA THR A 272 -7.95 15.10 -8.23
C THR A 272 -8.60 16.29 -7.56
N VAL A 273 -8.39 17.48 -8.13
CA VAL A 273 -9.00 18.72 -7.66
C VAL A 273 -10.32 18.93 -8.40
N TYR A 274 -11.37 19.28 -7.69
CA TYR A 274 -12.62 19.72 -8.27
C TYR A 274 -13.14 20.99 -7.60
N THR A 275 -13.93 21.76 -8.33
CA THR A 275 -14.60 22.95 -7.80
C THR A 275 -16.07 22.67 -7.53
N THR A 276 -16.69 23.46 -6.66
CA THR A 276 -18.13 23.48 -6.47
C THR A 276 -18.61 24.91 -6.36
N THR A 277 -19.51 25.31 -7.27
CA THR A 277 -20.09 26.64 -7.32
C THR A 277 -21.46 26.64 -8.00
N ILE A 278 -22.28 27.65 -7.71
CA ILE A 278 -23.66 27.75 -8.20
C ILE A 278 -23.68 28.37 -9.60
N ASP A 279 -22.93 29.45 -9.80
CA ASP A 279 -23.04 30.29 -10.99
C ASP A 279 -22.07 29.90 -12.11
N TYR A 280 -21.16 28.94 -11.86
CA TYR A 280 -20.13 28.54 -12.83
C TYR A 280 -20.06 27.03 -13.00
N TYR A 281 -19.60 26.59 -14.17
CA TYR A 281 -19.38 25.17 -14.41
C TYR A 281 -18.26 24.63 -13.52
N ASP A 282 -18.54 23.49 -12.89
CA ASP A 282 -17.56 22.85 -12.03
C ASP A 282 -16.40 22.29 -12.86
N PHE A 283 -15.20 22.42 -12.34
CA PHE A 283 -13.98 21.93 -12.95
C PHE A 283 -13.51 20.66 -12.26
N THR A 284 -12.80 19.79 -12.98
CA THR A 284 -12.13 18.63 -12.41
C THR A 284 -10.80 18.42 -13.13
N THR A 285 -9.69 18.36 -12.38
CA THR A 285 -8.36 18.13 -12.96
C THR A 285 -8.16 16.67 -13.35
N ALA A 286 -7.16 16.42 -14.21
CA ALA A 286 -6.49 15.13 -14.19
C ALA A 286 -5.84 14.86 -12.81
N ARG A 287 -5.42 13.62 -12.57
CA ARG A 287 -4.79 13.24 -11.30
C ARG A 287 -3.42 13.90 -11.13
N LEU A 288 -3.27 14.76 -10.12
CA LEU A 288 -2.04 15.44 -9.75
C LEU A 288 -1.14 14.57 -8.88
N ARG A 289 0.16 14.86 -8.88
CA ARG A 289 1.20 14.17 -8.09
C ARG A 289 2.24 15.17 -7.62
N SER A 290 2.95 14.84 -6.54
CA SER A 290 3.97 15.67 -5.90
C SER A 290 5.14 16.11 -6.80
N SER A 291 5.39 15.44 -7.93
CA SER A 291 6.44 15.81 -8.89
C SER A 291 6.06 16.97 -9.80
N VAL A 292 4.88 17.54 -9.62
CA VAL A 292 4.31 18.58 -10.48
C VAL A 292 4.31 19.88 -9.68
N ASP A 293 5.32 20.72 -9.90
CA ASP A 293 5.32 22.10 -9.44
C ASP A 293 4.46 22.92 -10.41
N LEU A 294 3.15 23.00 -10.14
CA LEU A 294 2.23 23.85 -10.88
C LEU A 294 1.33 24.58 -9.91
N ASP A 295 1.31 25.91 -10.04
CA ASP A 295 0.20 26.72 -9.54
C ASP A 295 -1.02 26.36 -10.38
N LEU A 296 -2.10 25.95 -9.72
CA LEU A 296 -3.31 25.51 -10.41
C LEU A 296 -4.25 26.71 -10.62
N ASP A 297 -4.05 27.40 -11.74
CA ASP A 297 -4.94 28.46 -12.19
C ASP A 297 -6.16 27.86 -12.91
N LEU A 298 -7.34 28.09 -12.34
CA LEU A 298 -8.62 27.54 -12.77
C LEU A 298 -9.50 28.64 -13.37
N VAL A 299 -9.87 28.48 -14.63
CA VAL A 299 -10.82 29.36 -15.32
C VAL A 299 -12.19 28.72 -15.31
N LEU A 300 -13.16 29.32 -14.62
CA LEU A 300 -14.53 28.80 -14.57
C LEU A 300 -15.43 29.61 -15.51
N PRO A 301 -16.00 28.99 -16.56
CA PRO A 301 -17.02 29.64 -17.37
C PRO A 301 -18.34 29.75 -16.61
N TYR A 302 -19.00 30.89 -16.79
CA TYR A 302 -20.32 31.14 -16.23
C TYR A 302 -21.34 30.12 -16.75
N ARG A 303 -22.26 29.68 -15.89
CA ARG A 303 -23.38 28.83 -16.30
C ARG A 303 -24.38 29.65 -17.08
N PHE A 304 -24.42 29.42 -18.38
CA PHE A 304 -25.47 29.98 -19.21
C PHE A 304 -26.69 29.06 -19.13
N GLY A 305 -27.85 29.66 -18.88
CA GLY A 305 -29.12 28.97 -19.08
C GLY A 305 -29.39 28.81 -20.58
N ILE A 306 -30.18 27.80 -20.94
CA ILE A 306 -30.85 27.74 -22.25
C ILE A 306 -32.29 28.22 -22.12
N ALA A 307 -32.92 28.56 -23.24
CA ALA A 307 -34.34 28.94 -23.25
C ALA A 307 -35.20 27.80 -22.69
N ASP A 308 -36.28 28.15 -21.97
CA ASP A 308 -37.21 27.19 -21.34
C ASP A 308 -37.82 26.17 -22.34
N GLU A 309 -37.83 26.53 -23.63
CA GLU A 309 -38.33 25.72 -24.73
C GLU A 309 -37.37 24.56 -25.10
N CYS A 310 -36.10 24.64 -24.71
CA CYS A 310 -35.10 23.58 -24.89
C CYS A 310 -35.19 22.55 -23.76
N THR A 311 -36.34 21.87 -23.68
CA THR A 311 -36.62 20.86 -22.66
C THR A 311 -35.73 19.62 -22.85
N GLY A 312 -35.19 19.05 -21.76
CA GLY A 312 -34.42 17.79 -21.80
C GLY A 312 -32.96 17.91 -21.37
N TYR A 313 -32.45 19.13 -21.17
CA TYR A 313 -31.04 19.38 -20.81
C TYR A 313 -30.88 20.15 -19.49
N ASP A 314 -31.86 20.03 -18.58
CA ASP A 314 -31.87 20.69 -17.26
C ASP A 314 -31.63 22.21 -17.29
N ALA A 315 -32.03 22.85 -18.38
CA ALA A 315 -31.76 24.27 -18.66
C ALA A 315 -30.25 24.62 -18.70
N ASP A 316 -29.37 23.64 -18.88
CA ASP A 316 -27.92 23.79 -18.83
C ASP A 316 -27.30 23.88 -20.23
N PHE A 317 -26.67 25.02 -20.54
CA PHE A 317 -26.07 25.25 -21.85
C PHE A 317 -24.93 24.28 -22.18
N LEU A 318 -24.06 23.96 -21.23
CA LEU A 318 -22.94 23.06 -21.52
C LEU A 318 -23.41 21.63 -21.79
N THR A 319 -24.43 21.15 -21.07
CA THR A 319 -25.06 19.86 -21.32
C THR A 319 -25.69 19.84 -22.71
N PHE A 320 -26.50 20.86 -23.02
CA PHE A 320 -27.05 21.04 -24.37
C PHE A 320 -25.95 21.09 -25.43
N PHE A 321 -24.90 21.88 -25.24
CA PHE A 321 -23.81 22.04 -26.18
C PHE A 321 -23.03 20.74 -26.39
N ARG A 322 -22.80 19.96 -25.33
CA ARG A 322 -22.11 18.66 -25.42
C ARG A 322 -22.93 17.64 -26.19
N GLU A 323 -24.23 17.55 -25.94
CA GLU A 323 -25.12 16.71 -26.74
C GLU A 323 -25.09 17.16 -28.22
N MET A 324 -25.29 18.46 -28.44
CA MET A 324 -25.28 19.06 -29.77
C MET A 324 -23.95 18.90 -30.49
N THR A 325 -22.84 18.66 -29.81
CA THR A 325 -21.54 18.52 -30.48
C THR A 325 -21.02 17.09 -30.46
N ASN A 326 -21.82 16.15 -29.93
CA ASN A 326 -21.45 14.77 -29.64
C ASN A 326 -20.15 14.68 -28.80
N THR A 327 -19.97 15.62 -27.86
CA THR A 327 -18.82 15.63 -26.94
C THR A 327 -19.20 15.20 -25.53
N GLU A 328 -20.29 14.44 -25.37
CA GLU A 328 -20.66 13.88 -24.09
C GLU A 328 -19.66 12.79 -23.67
N THR A 329 -19.06 12.96 -22.50
CA THR A 329 -18.16 11.97 -21.93
C THR A 329 -18.97 10.81 -21.37
N SER A 330 -18.89 9.63 -21.97
CA SER A 330 -19.28 8.39 -21.30
C SER A 330 -18.11 7.83 -20.48
N GLU A 331 -18.40 7.07 -19.41
CA GLU A 331 -17.34 6.41 -18.61
C GLU A 331 -16.42 5.50 -19.44
N ALA A 332 -16.88 5.04 -20.61
CA ALA A 332 -16.13 4.17 -21.51
C ALA A 332 -15.24 4.91 -22.51
N ASP A 333 -15.48 6.22 -22.74
CA ASP A 333 -14.81 6.95 -23.82
C ASP A 333 -14.33 8.34 -23.38
N THR A 334 -13.10 8.38 -22.87
CA THR A 334 -12.40 9.63 -22.53
C THR A 334 -11.97 10.43 -23.77
N SER A 335 -12.02 9.84 -24.97
CA SER A 335 -11.70 10.53 -26.22
C SER A 335 -12.89 11.35 -26.77
N ALA A 336 -14.12 11.06 -26.33
CA ALA A 336 -15.35 11.80 -26.61
C ALA A 336 -15.38 13.23 -26.01
N SER A 337 -14.31 13.68 -25.36
CA SER A 337 -14.16 15.07 -24.90
C SER A 337 -13.62 16.02 -25.98
N ARG A 338 -13.26 15.50 -27.16
CA ARG A 338 -12.60 16.27 -28.22
C ARG A 338 -13.61 16.76 -29.24
N LEU A 339 -13.73 18.08 -29.33
CA LEU A 339 -14.53 18.74 -30.36
C LEU A 339 -13.79 18.67 -31.71
N TRP A 340 -13.96 17.58 -32.47
CA TRP A 340 -13.37 17.47 -33.80
C TRP A 340 -14.22 18.23 -34.83
N LYS A 341 -13.65 19.29 -35.39
CA LYS A 341 -14.24 20.16 -36.43
C LYS A 341 -13.28 20.31 -37.59
N TRP A 342 -13.68 21.10 -38.59
CA TRP A 342 -12.82 21.52 -39.68
C TRP A 342 -11.48 22.05 -39.15
N ASP A 343 -10.40 21.66 -39.80
CA ASP A 343 -9.04 22.13 -39.49
C ASP A 343 -8.73 23.51 -40.08
N HIS A 344 -9.69 24.09 -40.81
CA HIS A 344 -9.61 25.41 -41.41
C HIS A 344 -10.98 26.09 -41.47
N TRP A 345 -10.95 27.42 -41.57
CA TRP A 345 -12.10 28.29 -41.79
C TRP A 345 -11.70 29.41 -42.75
N PRO A 346 -12.61 29.92 -43.61
CA PRO A 346 -13.96 29.43 -43.84
C PRO A 346 -13.98 28.07 -44.55
N VAL A 347 -15.07 27.32 -44.38
CA VAL A 347 -15.36 26.07 -45.09
C VAL A 347 -15.92 26.41 -46.47
N SER A 348 -15.38 25.77 -47.50
CA SER A 348 -15.75 25.99 -48.90
C SER A 348 -16.99 25.17 -49.24
N VAL A 349 -18.05 25.82 -49.74
CA VAL A 349 -19.35 25.21 -50.03
C VAL A 349 -19.66 25.31 -51.53
N HIS A 350 -20.04 24.21 -52.16
CA HIS A 350 -20.57 24.22 -53.53
C HIS A 350 -22.08 24.04 -53.53
N LEU A 351 -22.79 25.00 -54.12
CA LEU A 351 -24.22 24.95 -54.38
C LEU A 351 -24.43 24.70 -55.89
N PRO A 352 -25.03 23.58 -56.31
CA PRO A 352 -25.31 23.36 -57.72
C PRO A 352 -26.49 24.22 -58.17
N ASP A 353 -26.36 24.87 -59.34
CA ASP A 353 -27.43 25.65 -59.96
C ASP A 353 -28.71 24.82 -60.09
N SER A 354 -29.83 25.32 -59.55
CA SER A 354 -31.07 24.55 -59.57
C SER A 354 -32.31 25.43 -59.61
N THR A 355 -32.99 25.40 -60.75
CA THR A 355 -34.32 26.01 -60.91
C THR A 355 -35.35 24.92 -61.15
N LEU A 356 -36.30 24.79 -60.22
CA LEU A 356 -37.43 23.86 -60.35
C LEU A 356 -38.40 24.33 -61.44
N ALA A 357 -39.24 23.42 -61.95
CA ALA A 357 -40.24 23.72 -62.98
C ALA A 357 -41.24 24.84 -62.59
N ASN A 358 -41.40 25.10 -61.28
CA ASN A 358 -42.22 26.21 -60.76
C ASN A 358 -41.46 27.54 -60.64
N GLY A 359 -40.23 27.63 -61.15
CA GLY A 359 -39.39 28.83 -61.14
C GLY A 359 -38.63 29.08 -59.84
N ARG A 360 -38.71 28.16 -58.86
CA ARG A 360 -38.01 28.28 -57.59
C ARG A 360 -36.52 27.97 -57.78
N GLN A 361 -35.65 28.91 -57.39
CA GLN A 361 -34.20 28.77 -57.40
C GLN A 361 -33.72 28.26 -56.04
N LEU A 362 -33.24 27.02 -55.97
CA LEU A 362 -32.88 26.37 -54.71
C LEU A 362 -31.52 26.85 -54.19
N ASP A 363 -30.57 27.08 -55.08
CA ASP A 363 -29.24 27.60 -54.76
C ASP A 363 -29.32 29.02 -54.16
N ASP A 364 -30.16 29.91 -54.70
CA ASP A 364 -30.42 31.23 -54.11
C ASP A 364 -30.96 31.14 -52.67
N LEU A 365 -31.88 30.21 -52.41
CA LEU A 365 -32.44 30.01 -51.06
C LEU A 365 -31.39 29.47 -50.09
N ALA A 366 -30.52 28.56 -50.54
CA ALA A 366 -29.44 28.01 -49.74
C ALA A 366 -28.35 29.05 -49.46
N ARG A 367 -27.96 29.84 -50.46
CA ARG A 367 -27.00 30.95 -50.35
C ARG A 367 -27.42 31.94 -49.26
N ALA A 368 -28.71 32.28 -49.20
CA ALA A 368 -29.24 33.13 -48.13
C ALA A 368 -29.04 32.54 -46.71
N MET A 369 -29.00 31.21 -46.56
CA MET A 369 -28.76 30.56 -45.27
C MET A 369 -27.28 30.50 -44.90
N LEU A 370 -26.37 30.39 -45.88
CA LEU A 370 -24.93 30.57 -45.64
C LEU A 370 -24.66 31.98 -45.10
N ASP A 371 -25.24 32.99 -45.75
CA ASP A 371 -25.11 34.38 -45.34
C ASP A 371 -25.69 34.62 -43.93
N LEU A 372 -26.82 33.99 -43.61
CA LEU A 372 -27.44 34.09 -42.29
C LEU A 372 -26.52 33.54 -41.19
N TRP A 373 -25.90 32.37 -41.38
CA TRP A 373 -24.93 31.81 -40.43
C TRP A 373 -23.75 32.76 -40.18
N ASN A 374 -23.13 33.23 -41.26
CA ASN A 374 -21.99 34.15 -41.19
C ASN A 374 -22.38 35.45 -40.45
N GLN A 375 -23.56 36.00 -40.75
CA GLN A 375 -24.06 37.20 -40.09
C GLN A 375 -24.37 36.99 -38.61
N SER A 376 -25.04 35.89 -38.26
CA SER A 376 -25.45 35.59 -36.88
C SER A 376 -24.25 35.36 -35.96
N LEU A 377 -23.17 34.77 -36.49
CA LEU A 377 -21.95 34.50 -35.73
C LEU A 377 -20.93 35.64 -35.79
N GLY A 378 -21.13 36.61 -36.70
CA GLY A 378 -20.23 37.76 -36.85
C GLY A 378 -18.88 37.42 -37.48
N GLU A 379 -18.75 36.23 -38.07
CA GLU A 379 -17.53 35.71 -38.70
C GLU A 379 -17.86 35.03 -40.03
N VAL A 380 -16.91 35.00 -40.96
CA VAL A 380 -17.09 34.29 -42.24
C VAL A 380 -16.70 32.83 -42.04
N LEU A 381 -17.69 31.95 -41.92
CA LEU A 381 -17.53 30.52 -41.68
C LEU A 381 -17.78 29.67 -42.92
N LEU A 382 -18.70 30.10 -43.79
CA LEU A 382 -19.10 29.39 -45.00
C LEU A 382 -18.85 30.29 -46.21
N VAL A 383 -18.12 29.79 -47.22
CA VAL A 383 -17.81 30.53 -48.45
C VAL A 383 -18.21 29.70 -49.66
N GLU A 384 -18.99 30.28 -50.57
CA GLU A 384 -19.37 29.58 -51.79
C GLU A 384 -18.20 29.49 -52.79
N VAL A 385 -18.04 28.33 -53.41
CA VAL A 385 -17.07 28.07 -54.48
C VAL A 385 -17.75 27.54 -55.75
N ALA A 386 -17.16 27.88 -56.90
CA ALA A 386 -17.76 27.64 -58.20
C ALA A 386 -17.88 26.16 -58.59
N THR A 387 -17.08 25.27 -58.00
CA THR A 387 -17.02 23.86 -58.41
C THR A 387 -17.00 22.93 -57.21
N GLU A 388 -17.73 21.81 -57.30
CA GLU A 388 -17.77 20.74 -56.30
C GLU A 388 -16.39 20.17 -55.92
N ALA A 389 -15.46 20.11 -56.87
CA ALA A 389 -14.11 19.59 -56.64
C ALA A 389 -13.25 20.51 -55.75
N ALA A 390 -13.61 21.79 -55.65
CA ALA A 390 -12.93 22.77 -54.82
C ALA A 390 -13.62 22.98 -53.47
N ALA A 391 -14.72 22.27 -53.21
CA ALA A 391 -15.52 22.44 -52.02
C ALA A 391 -15.22 21.36 -50.98
N ASP A 392 -15.22 21.79 -49.72
CA ASP A 392 -15.21 20.94 -48.54
C ASP A 392 -16.63 20.37 -48.30
N VAL A 393 -17.65 21.17 -48.62
CA VAL A 393 -19.06 20.81 -48.52
C VAL A 393 -19.70 20.95 -49.89
N HIS A 394 -20.44 19.94 -50.34
CA HIS A 394 -21.23 20.08 -51.56
C HIS A 394 -22.69 19.69 -51.31
N PHE A 395 -23.59 20.42 -51.95
CA PHE A 395 -25.02 20.16 -51.87
C PHE A 395 -25.48 19.23 -52.98
N GLU A 396 -26.43 18.36 -52.65
CA GLU A 396 -27.19 17.56 -53.59
C GLU A 396 -28.69 17.80 -53.39
N TRP A 397 -29.36 18.23 -54.46
CA TRP A 397 -30.80 18.43 -54.49
C TRP A 397 -31.48 17.11 -54.81
N VAL A 398 -32.13 16.49 -53.82
CA VAL A 398 -32.71 15.15 -53.96
C VAL A 398 -34.24 15.18 -53.98
N THR A 399 -34.88 14.11 -54.45
CA THR A 399 -36.35 13.96 -54.38
C THR A 399 -36.81 13.28 -53.10
N ASN A 400 -35.92 12.55 -52.43
CA ASN A 400 -36.13 11.91 -51.15
C ASN A 400 -34.78 11.81 -50.45
N SER A 401 -34.61 12.41 -49.27
CA SER A 401 -33.33 12.38 -48.57
C SER A 401 -33.27 11.20 -47.60
N SER A 402 -32.06 10.70 -47.34
CA SER A 402 -31.90 9.56 -46.43
C SER A 402 -32.18 9.89 -44.96
N GLY A 403 -32.23 11.16 -44.58
CA GLY A 403 -32.49 11.65 -43.22
C GLY A 403 -33.83 12.34 -42.99
N GLY A 404 -34.78 12.21 -43.92
CA GLY A 404 -36.06 12.92 -43.87
C GLY A 404 -36.07 14.07 -44.87
N TYR A 405 -36.11 15.33 -44.42
CA TYR A 405 -36.16 16.49 -45.33
C TYR A 405 -34.79 17.01 -45.76
N GLY A 406 -33.74 16.66 -45.01
CA GLY A 406 -32.34 16.92 -45.32
C GLY A 406 -31.42 16.01 -44.51
N VAL A 407 -30.14 15.93 -44.90
CA VAL A 407 -29.09 15.28 -44.12
C VAL A 407 -27.69 15.76 -44.53
N ALA A 408 -26.84 16.04 -43.55
CA ALA A 408 -25.40 16.17 -43.71
C ALA A 408 -24.71 14.81 -43.53
N VAL A 409 -23.98 14.36 -44.55
CA VAL A 409 -23.30 13.07 -44.60
C VAL A 409 -21.79 13.29 -44.68
N LEU A 410 -21.06 12.71 -43.73
CA LEU A 410 -19.60 12.68 -43.78
C LEU A 410 -19.13 11.72 -44.87
N GLU A 411 -18.43 12.23 -45.88
CA GLU A 411 -17.83 11.39 -46.91
C GLU A 411 -16.37 11.08 -46.62
N GLN A 412 -15.65 12.05 -46.05
CA GLN A 412 -14.23 11.92 -45.73
C GLN A 412 -13.94 12.44 -44.32
N PRO A 413 -13.27 11.64 -43.47
CA PRO A 413 -12.77 10.29 -43.76
C PRO A 413 -13.90 9.24 -43.84
N ALA A 414 -13.77 8.29 -44.78
CA ALA A 414 -14.79 7.26 -45.01
C ALA A 414 -15.00 6.38 -43.77
N GLY A 415 -16.27 6.15 -43.41
CA GLY A 415 -16.64 5.39 -42.21
C GLY A 415 -16.48 6.16 -40.90
N GLY A 416 -16.04 7.42 -40.95
CA GLY A 416 -16.06 8.31 -39.79
C GLY A 416 -17.49 8.67 -39.38
N VAL A 417 -17.63 9.08 -38.13
CA VAL A 417 -18.84 9.70 -37.60
C VAL A 417 -18.54 11.17 -37.38
N MET A 418 -19.44 12.02 -37.83
CA MET A 418 -19.38 13.46 -37.61
C MET A 418 -19.33 13.78 -36.11
N GLY A 419 -18.36 14.59 -35.70
CA GLY A 419 -18.05 14.86 -34.28
C GLY A 419 -16.90 14.00 -33.72
N ASP A 420 -16.66 12.81 -34.28
CA ASP A 420 -15.61 11.88 -33.80
C ASP A 420 -14.28 12.01 -34.58
N VAL A 421 -14.32 12.67 -35.74
CA VAL A 421 -13.18 12.87 -36.65
C VAL A 421 -13.17 14.28 -37.24
N ILE A 422 -12.01 14.75 -37.68
CA ILE A 422 -11.87 16.00 -38.43
C ILE A 422 -12.51 15.80 -39.82
N PRO A 423 -13.58 16.53 -40.18
CA PRO A 423 -14.17 16.44 -41.50
C PRO A 423 -13.20 16.94 -42.58
N GLN A 424 -13.19 16.24 -43.71
CA GLN A 424 -12.45 16.64 -44.92
C GLN A 424 -13.40 16.88 -46.09
N ARG A 425 -14.52 16.14 -46.12
CA ARG A 425 -15.56 16.33 -47.13
C ARG A 425 -16.91 15.94 -46.57
N VAL A 426 -17.89 16.81 -46.79
CA VAL A 426 -19.28 16.61 -46.39
C VAL A 426 -20.19 16.79 -47.60
N ARG A 427 -21.23 15.95 -47.68
CA ARG A 427 -22.32 16.07 -48.63
C ARG A 427 -23.59 16.47 -47.88
N VAL A 428 -24.30 17.47 -48.39
CA VAL A 428 -25.59 17.89 -47.82
C VAL A 428 -26.70 17.56 -48.81
N GLU A 429 -27.57 16.63 -48.45
CA GLU A 429 -28.79 16.33 -49.20
C GLU A 429 -29.92 17.23 -48.69
N VAL A 430 -30.66 17.90 -49.59
CA VAL A 430 -31.92 18.58 -49.23
C VAL A 430 -33.01 18.22 -50.22
N GLU A 431 -34.20 17.89 -49.72
CA GLU A 431 -35.33 17.56 -50.57
C GLU A 431 -35.84 18.75 -51.38
N THR A 432 -36.03 18.54 -52.68
CA THR A 432 -36.57 19.53 -53.61
C THR A 432 -38.09 19.72 -53.47
N GLY A 433 -38.79 18.73 -52.90
CA GLY A 433 -40.25 18.67 -52.77
C GLY A 433 -40.84 19.46 -51.59
N LEU A 434 -40.02 20.17 -50.81
CA LEU A 434 -40.47 20.86 -49.60
C LEU A 434 -41.50 21.96 -49.90
N PHE A 435 -42.60 21.94 -49.13
CA PHE A 435 -43.84 22.66 -49.41
C PHE A 435 -43.71 24.17 -49.59
N THR A 436 -42.74 24.81 -48.93
CA THR A 436 -42.54 26.27 -48.99
C THR A 436 -41.06 26.64 -49.14
N PRO A 437 -40.75 27.85 -49.70
CA PRO A 437 -39.41 28.45 -49.65
C PRO A 437 -38.82 28.48 -48.25
N GLN A 438 -39.62 28.93 -47.29
CA GLN A 438 -39.23 29.02 -45.88
C GLN A 438 -38.82 27.66 -45.30
N PHE A 439 -39.62 26.61 -45.52
CA PHE A 439 -39.33 25.30 -44.93
C PHE A 439 -38.03 24.71 -45.48
N PHE A 440 -37.71 24.95 -46.75
CA PHE A 440 -36.41 24.55 -47.32
C PHE A 440 -35.25 25.35 -46.75
N GLN A 441 -35.44 26.65 -46.51
CA GLN A 441 -34.43 27.48 -45.85
C GLN A 441 -34.18 27.00 -44.42
N GLU A 442 -35.22 26.65 -43.67
CA GLU A 442 -35.12 26.09 -42.32
C GLU A 442 -34.36 24.76 -42.31
N VAL A 443 -34.68 23.84 -43.24
CA VAL A 443 -33.93 22.58 -43.40
C VAL A 443 -32.47 22.85 -43.80
N THR A 444 -32.24 23.74 -44.77
CA THR A 444 -30.87 24.08 -45.20
C THR A 444 -30.06 24.70 -44.05
N LEU A 445 -30.67 25.58 -43.27
CA LEU A 445 -30.05 26.20 -42.10
C LEU A 445 -29.67 25.13 -41.06
N HIS A 446 -30.56 24.16 -40.83
CA HIS A 446 -30.33 23.02 -39.94
C HIS A 446 -29.16 22.16 -40.42
N GLU A 447 -29.12 21.76 -41.70
CA GLU A 447 -28.01 20.96 -42.25
C GLU A 447 -26.67 21.69 -42.25
N LEU A 448 -26.68 23.02 -42.41
CA LEU A 448 -25.48 23.82 -42.23
C LEU A 448 -25.04 23.87 -40.77
N GLY A 449 -25.97 23.82 -39.81
CA GLY A 449 -25.66 23.64 -38.39
C GLY A 449 -24.85 22.36 -38.16
N HIS A 450 -25.28 21.25 -38.75
CA HIS A 450 -24.53 20.00 -38.77
C HIS A 450 -23.12 20.17 -39.36
N VAL A 451 -22.99 20.81 -40.53
CA VAL A 451 -21.67 21.12 -41.14
C VAL A 451 -20.76 21.91 -40.20
N LEU A 452 -21.30 22.88 -39.46
CA LEU A 452 -20.57 23.66 -38.46
C LEU A 452 -20.31 22.87 -37.16
N GLY A 453 -20.89 21.68 -37.06
CA GLY A 453 -20.65 20.72 -36.01
C GLY A 453 -21.70 20.67 -34.92
N TRP A 454 -22.93 21.13 -35.19
CA TRP A 454 -24.07 21.10 -34.26
C TRP A 454 -25.07 20.00 -34.68
N TRP A 455 -24.92 18.84 -34.08
CA TRP A 455 -25.66 17.59 -34.22
C TRP A 455 -26.82 17.49 -33.22
N THR A 456 -28.03 17.92 -33.58
CA THR A 456 -29.22 17.35 -32.90
C THR A 456 -29.51 16.00 -33.57
N ILE A 457 -29.45 14.90 -32.81
CA ILE A 457 -30.15 13.67 -33.18
C ILE A 457 -31.59 13.84 -32.67
N PRO A 458 -32.64 13.79 -33.53
CA PRO A 458 -33.99 13.59 -33.03
C PRO A 458 -34.00 12.27 -32.25
N SER A 459 -34.44 12.30 -31.00
CA SER A 459 -34.36 11.25 -29.97
C SER A 459 -35.13 9.95 -30.27
N SER A 460 -35.04 9.40 -31.48
CA SER A 460 -35.68 8.14 -31.88
C SER A 460 -34.77 7.18 -32.67
N ALA A 461 -33.50 7.51 -32.91
CA ALA A 461 -32.55 6.56 -33.47
C ALA A 461 -31.87 5.77 -32.35
N THR A 462 -32.45 4.64 -31.94
CA THR A 462 -31.75 3.64 -31.14
C THR A 462 -30.44 3.27 -31.83
N ARG A 463 -29.31 3.56 -31.20
CA ARG A 463 -28.00 3.00 -31.57
C ARG A 463 -28.15 1.48 -31.73
N PRO A 464 -27.75 0.87 -32.86
CA PRO A 464 -27.61 -0.57 -32.90
C PRO A 464 -26.52 -0.98 -31.91
N ALA A 465 -26.83 -1.92 -31.04
CA ALA A 465 -25.85 -2.50 -30.13
C ALA A 465 -24.72 -3.15 -30.97
N THR A 466 -23.50 -2.67 -30.79
CA THR A 466 -22.27 -3.37 -31.17
C THR A 466 -21.58 -3.90 -29.94
#